data_AF-A0A924ZYW5-F1
#
_entry.id   AF-A0A924ZYW5-F1
#
_cell.length_a   1.000
_cell.length_b   1.000
_cell.length_c   1.000
_cell.angle_alpha   90.00
_cell.angle_beta   90.00
_cell.angle_gamma   90.00
#
_symmetry.space_group_name_H-M   'P 1'
#
loop_
_entity.id
_entity.type
_entity.pdbx_description
1 polymer ?
#
loop_
_entity_poly.entity_id
_entity_poly.type
_entity_poly.pdbx_seq_one_letter_code
_entity_poly.pdbx_strand_id
1 'polypeptide(L)' 'EHRDYTQDYLAAKLNISQNAYSKIELGYSKVTLERLFVISFVLEVNPADLISMETDELIR' A
#
# COMPACT_ATOMS: atom_id res chain seq x y z
N GLU A 1 1.10 -15.63 -9.01
CA GLU A 1 1.78 -16.03 -7.75
C GLU A 1 2.16 -14.75 -7.01
N HIS A 2 1.73 -14.63 -5.75
CA HIS A 2 2.07 -13.48 -4.92
C HIS A 2 3.58 -13.46 -4.73
N ARG A 3 4.22 -12.40 -5.22
CA ARG A 3 5.63 -12.11 -4.98
C ARG A 3 5.84 -12.24 -3.47
N ASP A 4 6.81 -13.03 -3.01
CA ASP A 4 7.04 -13.41 -1.58
C ASP A 4 7.45 -12.24 -0.67
N TYR A 5 6.87 -11.05 -0.87
CA TYR A 5 7.09 -9.89 -0.05
C TYR A 5 6.28 -10.03 1.22
N THR A 6 6.98 -10.26 2.32
CA THR A 6 6.37 -10.23 3.65
C THR A 6 5.97 -8.80 4.01
N GLN A 7 4.99 -8.64 4.89
CA GLN A 7 4.63 -7.33 5.44
C GLN A 7 5.83 -6.68 6.15
N ASP A 8 6.67 -7.48 6.80
CA ASP A 8 7.92 -7.01 7.41
C ASP A 8 8.87 -6.38 6.37
N TYR A 9 9.00 -7.00 5.20
CA TYR A 9 9.84 -6.50 4.13
C TYR A 9 9.35 -5.15 3.59
N LEU A 10 8.04 -5.03 3.31
CA LEU A 10 7.44 -3.78 2.84
C LEU A 10 7.48 -2.67 3.90
N ALA A 11 7.21 -3.01 5.16
CA ALA A 11 7.31 -2.08 6.28
C ALA A 11 8.74 -1.52 6.43
N ALA A 12 9.75 -2.37 6.29
CA ALA A 12 11.15 -1.95 6.31
C ALA A 12 11.49 -0.97 5.18
N LYS A 13 10.97 -1.18 3.95
CA LYS A 13 11.16 -0.24 2.82
C LYS A 13 10.50 1.12 3.04
N LEU A 14 9.41 1.14 3.82
CA LEU A 14 8.67 2.36 4.16
C LEU A 14 9.15 3.02 5.45
N ASN A 15 10.15 2.44 6.12
CA ASN A 15 10.64 2.86 7.43
C ASN A 15 9.50 2.99 8.47
N ILE A 16 8.62 1.99 8.52
CA ILE A 16 7.53 1.88 9.49
C ILE A 16 7.53 0.50 10.16
N SER A 17 6.77 0.33 11.23
CA SER A 17 6.57 -0.99 11.82
C SER A 17 5.67 -1.85 10.95
N GLN A 18 5.83 -3.18 11.02
CA GLN A 18 4.94 -4.12 10.33
C GLN A 18 3.47 -3.89 10.71
N ASN A 19 3.17 -3.61 11.98
CA ASN A 19 1.82 -3.26 12.42
C ASN A 19 1.28 -1.98 11.74
N ALA A 20 2.14 -0.96 11.54
CA ALA A 20 1.73 0.23 10.82
C ALA A 20 1.43 -0.07 9.35
N TYR A 21 2.22 -0.94 8.71
CA TYR A 21 1.95 -1.40 7.35
C TYR A 21 0.66 -2.24 7.27
N SER A 22 0.44 -3.17 8.20
CA SER A 22 -0.80 -3.96 8.29
C SER A 22 -2.04 -3.08 8.44
N LYS A 23 -1.98 -1.99 9.21
CA LYS A 23 -3.08 -1.01 9.30
C LYS A 23 -3.34 -0.27 7.99
N ILE A 24 -2.33 -0.07 7.15
CA ILE A 24 -2.51 0.51 5.81
C ILE A 24 -3.25 -0.50 4.92
N GLU A 25 -2.83 -1.76 4.90
CA GLU A 25 -3.48 -2.81 4.09
C GLU A 25 -4.93 -3.07 4.50
N LEU A 26 -5.23 -2.96 5.80
CA LEU A 26 -6.60 -3.09 6.34
C LEU A 26 -7.45 -1.83 6.20
N GLY A 27 -6.90 -0.74 5.66
CA GLY A 27 -7.62 0.54 5.51
C GLY A 27 -7.81 1.34 6.81
N TYR A 28 -7.21 0.92 7.93
CA TYR A 28 -7.30 1.63 9.21
C TYR A 28 -6.39 2.86 9.31
N SER A 29 -5.43 3.00 8.39
CA SER A 29 -4.54 4.15 8.33
C SER A 29 -4.46 4.70 6.91
N LYS A 30 -4.50 6.02 6.78
CA LYS A 30 -4.30 6.69 5.50
C LYS A 30 -2.86 6.49 5.04
N VAL A 31 -2.68 6.13 3.76
CA VAL A 31 -1.38 6.10 3.11
C VAL A 31 -1.06 7.48 2.52
N THR A 32 0.20 7.91 2.60
CA THR A 32 0.65 9.11 1.89
C THR A 32 0.94 8.77 0.43
N LEU A 33 0.88 9.75 -0.46
CA LEU A 33 1.17 9.54 -1.87
C LEU A 33 2.61 9.02 -2.09
N GLU A 34 3.59 9.54 -1.34
CA GLU A 34 4.97 9.06 -1.36
C GLU A 34 5.06 7.56 -1.06
N ARG A 35 4.39 7.10 0.01
CA ARG A 35 4.39 5.69 0.41
C ARG A 35 3.71 4.81 -0.64
N LEU A 36 2.67 5.29 -1.30
CA LEU A 36 2.02 4.58 -2.40
C LEU A 36 3.02 4.30 -3.54
N PHE A 37 3.79 5.30 -3.95
CA PHE A 37 4.82 5.13 -4.98
C PHE A 37 5.94 4.19 -4.55
N VAL A 38 6.35 4.23 -3.27
CA VAL A 38 7.34 3.27 -2.74
C VAL A 38 6.80 1.85 -2.78
N ILE A 39 5.54 1.65 -2.36
CA ILE A 39 4.88 0.33 -2.40
C ILE A 39 4.79 -0.17 -3.84
N SER A 40 4.33 0.66 -4.79
CA SER A 40 4.21 0.25 -6.19
C SER A 40 5.56 -0.09 -6.81
N PHE A 41 6.63 0.64 -6.46
CA PHE A 41 7.98 0.34 -6.89
C PHE A 41 8.47 -1.01 -6.35
N VAL A 42 8.27 -1.29 -5.07
CA VAL A 42 8.66 -2.57 -4.45
C VAL A 42 7.87 -3.74 -5.03
N LEU A 43 6.58 -3.53 -5.28
CA LEU A 43 5.70 -4.53 -5.87
C LEU A 43 5.87 -4.66 -7.38
N GLU A 44 6.65 -3.78 -8.03
CA GLU A 44 6.81 -3.67 -9.49
C GLU A 44 5.48 -3.63 -10.25
N VAL A 45 4.55 -2.82 -9.76
CA VAL A 45 3.25 -2.57 -10.38
C VAL A 45 3.08 -1.09 -10.69
N ASN A 46 2.12 -0.76 -11.57
CA ASN A 46 1.77 0.64 -11.74
C ASN A 46 1.08 1.14 -10.46
N PRO A 47 1.42 2.31 -9.91
CA PRO A 47 0.73 2.86 -8.74
C PRO A 47 -0.77 3.03 -8.96
N ALA A 48 -1.23 3.24 -10.20
CA ALA A 48 -2.65 3.28 -10.52
C ALA A 48 -3.36 1.93 -10.28
N ASP A 49 -2.65 0.81 -10.43
CA ASP A 49 -3.20 -0.53 -10.19
C ASP A 49 -3.45 -0.79 -8.69
N LEU A 50 -2.80 -0.03 -7.79
CA LEU A 50 -3.02 -0.08 -6.35
C LEU A 50 -4.21 0.79 -5.90
N ILE A 51 -4.77 1.60 -6.79
CA ILE A 51 -5.90 2.47 -6.51
C ILE A 51 -7.14 1.83 -7.15
N SER A 52 -7.88 1.06 -6.36
CA SER A 52 -9.24 0.66 -6.73
C SER A 52 -10.23 1.64 -6.13
N MET A 53 -10.90 2.42 -6.96
CA MET A 53 -12.01 3.25 -6.51
C MET A 53 -13.29 2.44 -6.68
N GLU A 54 -14.02 2.15 -5.59
CA GLU A 54 -15.46 1.98 -5.75
C GLU A 54 -16.01 3.35 -6.13
N THR A 55 -16.40 3.50 -7.40
CA THR A 55 -16.84 4.77 -8.00
C THR A 55 -17.92 5.48 -7.17
N ASP A 56 -18.70 4.72 -6.39
CA ASP A 56 -19.82 5.21 -5.59
C ASP A 56 -19.41 6.02 -4.33
N GLU A 57 -18.16 5.92 -3.86
CA GLU A 57 -17.69 6.68 -2.69
C GLU A 57 -17.00 8.00 -3.05
N LEU A 58 -16.53 8.18 -4.29
CA LEU A 58 -15.76 9.36 -4.70
C LEU A 58 -16.63 10.60 -4.97
N ILE A 59 -17.89 10.40 -5.34
CA ILE A 59 -18.84 11.46 -5.77
C ILE A 59 -19.98 11.64 -4.74
N ARG A 60 -19.72 11.36 -3.46
CA ARG A 60 -20.61 11.75 -2.35
C ARG A 60 -20.01 12.93 -1.58
#